data_AF-A0A7Y8LYG4-F1
#
_entry.id   AF-A0A7Y8LYG4-F1
#
_cell.length_a   1.000
_cell.length_b   1.000
_cell.length_c   1.000
_cell.angle_alpha   90.00
_cell.angle_beta   90.00
_cell.angle_gamma   90.00
#
_symmetry.space_group_name_H-M   'P 1'
#
loop_
_entity.id
_entity.type
_entity.pdbx_description
1 polymer ?
#
loop_
_entity_poly.entity_id
_entity_poly.type
_entity_poly.pdbx_seq_one_letter_code
_entity_poly.pdbx_strand_id
1 'polypeptide(L)'
;MDYNPGGFHNTARGQFFVDYDEPMVQGTRAHELGKYVVFDSPLPMVADHRAGLRGQPGTDFVIAAPTTWDETRGLAGEVGQFVAVARRHGSEWWIGAMTDWTGGRSTSRWTSWSPDNGR
;
A
#
# COMPACT_ATOMS: atom_id res chain seq x y z
N MET A 1 -4.79 -1.39 12.48
CA MET A 1 -3.99 -2.62 12.54
C MET A 1 -2.54 -2.24 12.52
N ASP A 2 -1.80 -2.63 13.55
CA ASP A 2 -0.36 -2.43 13.62
C ASP A 2 0.37 -3.56 12.86
N TYR A 3 0.53 -3.38 11.55
CA TYR A 3 1.14 -4.40 10.67
C TYR A 3 2.65 -4.18 10.48
N ASN A 4 3.17 -3.02 10.85
CA ASN A 4 4.54 -2.58 10.56
C ASN A 4 4.95 -2.71 9.08
N PRO A 5 4.26 -2.04 8.14
CA PRO A 5 4.69 -1.99 6.74
C PRO A 5 5.97 -1.15 6.57
N GLY A 6 6.44 -1.06 5.33
CA GLY A 6 7.55 -0.21 4.94
C GLY A 6 8.89 -0.93 4.90
N GLY A 7 8.91 -2.23 4.55
CA GLY A 7 10.13 -2.92 4.16
C GLY A 7 10.52 -2.56 2.72
N PHE A 8 11.69 -1.96 2.53
CA PHE A 8 12.18 -1.51 1.24
C PHE A 8 13.05 -2.56 0.52
N HIS A 9 13.39 -3.66 1.17
CA HIS A 9 13.99 -4.81 0.53
C HIS A 9 12.91 -5.77 -0.01
N ASN A 10 12.40 -5.53 -1.23
CA ASN A 10 11.33 -6.34 -1.84
C ASN A 10 11.88 -7.51 -2.67
N THR A 11 11.32 -8.70 -2.50
CA THR A 11 11.71 -9.90 -3.25
C THR A 11 10.55 -10.52 -4.02
N ALA A 12 10.84 -10.98 -5.25
CA ALA A 12 9.90 -11.73 -6.07
C ALA A 12 9.62 -13.13 -5.51
N ARG A 13 8.59 -13.79 -6.05
CA ARG A 13 8.18 -15.14 -5.63
C ARG A 13 9.36 -16.11 -5.69
N GLY A 14 9.58 -16.83 -4.59
CA GLY A 14 10.65 -17.84 -4.48
C GLY A 14 12.06 -17.30 -4.21
N GLN A 15 12.23 -15.97 -4.13
CA GLN A 15 13.51 -15.34 -3.76
C GLN A 15 13.56 -14.93 -2.29
N PHE A 16 12.43 -15.02 -1.58
CA PHE A 16 12.36 -14.73 -0.15
C PHE A 16 13.09 -15.80 0.66
N PHE A 17 13.92 -15.35 1.59
CA PHE A 17 14.47 -16.15 2.67
C PHE A 17 14.50 -15.32 3.97
N VAL A 18 14.70 -16.00 5.08
CA VAL A 18 14.78 -15.34 6.38
C VAL A 18 16.20 -14.83 6.58
N ASP A 19 16.34 -13.52 6.70
CA ASP A 19 17.54 -12.82 7.13
C ASP A 19 17.19 -11.99 8.37
N TYR A 20 17.96 -12.16 9.44
CA TYR A 20 17.72 -11.48 10.71
C TYR A 20 18.43 -10.13 10.80
N ASP A 21 19.45 -9.91 9.97
CA ASP A 21 20.23 -8.67 9.93
C ASP A 21 19.66 -7.72 8.86
N GLU A 22 19.30 -8.26 7.69
CA GLU A 22 18.73 -7.52 6.56
C GLU A 22 17.39 -8.13 6.09
N PRO A 23 16.32 -8.02 6.90
CA PRO A 23 15.05 -8.65 6.59
C PRO A 23 14.45 -8.13 5.27
N MET A 24 13.74 -9.02 4.59
CA MET A 24 13.12 -8.76 3.29
C MET A 24 11.61 -8.94 3.34
N VAL A 25 10.92 -8.33 2.38
CA VAL A 25 9.48 -8.44 2.22
C VAL A 25 9.12 -9.09 0.90
N GLN A 26 8.12 -9.95 0.95
CA GLN A 26 7.59 -10.61 -0.23
C GLN A 26 6.73 -9.66 -1.07
N GLY A 27 6.92 -9.68 -2.39
CA GLY A 27 6.12 -8.92 -3.33
C GLY A 27 6.90 -7.77 -3.95
N THR A 28 6.20 -6.67 -4.23
CA THR A 28 6.76 -5.53 -4.96
C THR A 28 6.79 -4.27 -4.10
N ARG A 29 7.59 -3.29 -4.53
CA ARG A 29 7.60 -1.94 -3.97
C ARG A 29 6.19 -1.35 -3.86
N ALA A 30 5.44 -1.40 -4.95
CA ALA A 30 4.09 -0.83 -5.01
C ALA A 30 3.11 -1.54 -4.07
N HIS A 31 3.26 -2.85 -3.91
CA HIS A 31 2.47 -3.61 -2.95
C HIS A 31 2.75 -3.15 -1.52
N GLU A 32 4.01 -2.88 -1.17
CA GLU A 32 4.38 -2.35 0.14
C GLU A 32 3.81 -0.95 0.40
N LEU A 33 3.91 -0.06 -0.59
CA LEU A 33 3.34 1.29 -0.49
C LEU A 33 1.80 1.25 -0.39
N GLY A 34 1.15 0.33 -1.12
CA GLY A 34 -0.29 0.12 -1.07
C GLY A 34 -0.81 -0.19 0.33
N LYS A 35 -0.01 -0.83 1.19
CA LYS A 35 -0.37 -1.14 2.58
C LYS A 35 -0.69 0.10 3.40
N TYR A 36 -0.02 1.24 3.17
CA TYR A 36 -0.27 2.49 3.90
C TYR A 36 -1.68 3.06 3.68
N VAL A 37 -2.34 2.67 2.58
CA VAL A 37 -3.73 3.07 2.30
C VAL A 37 -4.70 1.92 2.53
N VAL A 38 -4.32 0.68 2.26
CA VAL A 38 -5.23 -0.45 2.47
C VAL A 38 -5.42 -0.74 3.96
N PHE A 39 -4.34 -0.80 4.74
CA PHE A 39 -4.42 -1.07 6.17
C PHE A 39 -4.78 0.20 6.92
N ASP A 40 -5.84 0.12 7.72
CA ASP A 40 -6.23 1.20 8.61
C ASP A 40 -5.33 1.21 9.85
N SER A 41 -4.30 2.07 9.88
CA SER A 41 -3.43 2.21 11.06
C SER A 41 -3.25 3.68 11.45
N PRO A 42 -3.71 4.10 12.64
CA PRO A 42 -3.47 5.46 13.14
C PRO A 42 -2.00 5.70 13.50
N LEU A 43 -1.19 4.64 13.61
CA LEU A 43 0.24 4.67 13.90
C LEU A 43 0.98 3.84 12.84
N PRO A 44 1.18 4.35 11.61
CA PRO A 44 1.92 3.63 10.59
C PRO A 44 3.41 3.67 10.91
N MET A 45 4.04 2.49 10.89
CA MET A 45 5.48 2.36 11.01
C MET A 45 6.15 2.37 9.62
N VAL A 46 7.46 2.58 9.62
CA VAL A 46 8.34 2.31 8.48
C VAL A 46 9.38 1.32 8.99
N ALA A 47 9.24 0.06 8.59
CA ALA A 47 10.02 -1.04 9.15
C ALA A 47 11.50 -1.07 8.72
N ASP A 48 11.88 -0.36 7.64
CA ASP A 48 13.25 -0.37 7.13
C ASP A 48 14.19 0.63 7.82
N HIS A 49 15.50 0.39 7.68
CA HIS A 49 16.55 1.27 8.13
C HIS A 49 16.68 2.51 7.23
N ARG A 50 17.22 3.61 7.80
CA ARG A 50 17.33 4.90 7.10
C ARG A 50 18.09 4.84 5.77
N ALA A 51 19.13 4.01 5.67
CA ALA A 51 19.89 3.88 4.44
C ALA A 51 19.08 3.14 3.37
N GLY A 52 18.31 2.12 3.76
CA GLY A 52 17.38 1.39 2.89
C GLY A 52 16.26 2.25 2.32
N LEU A 53 15.93 3.39 2.94
CA LEU A 53 14.92 4.34 2.47
C LEU A 53 15.49 5.46 1.58
N ARG A 54 16.78 5.79 1.73
CA ARG A 54 17.36 7.00 1.13
C ARG A 54 17.44 6.86 -0.38
N GLY A 55 16.74 7.75 -1.10
CA GLY A 55 16.75 7.80 -2.56
C GLY A 55 15.95 6.67 -3.23
N GLN A 56 15.20 5.89 -2.46
CA GLN A 56 14.36 4.84 -3.03
C GLN A 56 13.02 5.39 -3.55
N PRO A 57 12.50 4.83 -4.65
CA PRO A 57 11.17 5.17 -5.13
C PRO A 57 10.08 4.89 -4.08
N GLY A 58 9.21 5.86 -3.84
CA GLY A 58 8.07 5.74 -2.92
C GLY A 58 8.34 6.16 -1.48
N THR A 59 9.57 6.55 -1.12
CA THR A 59 9.85 7.11 0.21
C THR A 59 9.09 8.43 0.43
N ASP A 60 8.95 9.24 -0.60
CA ASP A 60 8.12 10.45 -0.63
C ASP A 60 6.65 10.17 -0.34
N PHE A 61 6.10 9.10 -0.92
CA PHE A 61 4.73 8.65 -0.65
C PHE A 61 4.53 8.29 0.83
N VAL A 62 5.45 7.54 1.43
CA VAL A 62 5.37 7.17 2.85
C VAL A 62 5.47 8.38 3.77
N ILE A 63 6.32 9.36 3.42
CA ILE A 63 6.46 10.61 4.18
C ILE A 63 5.18 11.44 4.11
N ALA A 64 4.51 11.47 2.96
CA ALA A 64 3.33 12.30 2.73
C ALA A 64 2.01 11.63 3.16
N ALA A 65 1.96 10.30 3.25
CA ALA A 65 0.73 9.58 3.56
C ALA A 65 0.21 9.94 4.97
N PRO A 66 -1.07 10.34 5.09
CA PRO A 66 -1.67 10.63 6.38
C PRO A 66 -1.94 9.33 7.15
N THR A 67 -2.02 9.45 8.48
CA THR A 67 -2.25 8.31 9.37
C THR A 67 -3.72 8.13 9.73
N THR A 68 -4.54 9.17 9.53
CA THR A 68 -5.97 9.19 9.78
C THR A 68 -6.73 9.61 8.54
N TRP A 69 -7.98 9.17 8.43
CA TRP A 69 -8.79 9.33 7.23
C TRP A 69 -10.18 9.82 7.61
N ASP A 70 -10.69 10.81 6.89
CA ASP A 70 -12.06 11.31 7.07
C ASP A 70 -13.09 10.34 6.46
N GLU A 71 -12.68 9.65 5.39
CA GLU A 71 -13.55 8.81 4.61
C GLU A 71 -12.79 7.65 3.99
N THR A 72 -13.41 6.47 3.96
CA THR A 72 -12.87 5.26 3.33
C THR A 72 -13.92 4.66 2.41
N ARG A 73 -13.54 4.37 1.16
CA ARG A 73 -14.39 3.75 0.14
C ARG A 73 -13.69 2.51 -0.43
N GLY A 74 -14.33 1.35 -0.32
CA GLY A 74 -13.90 0.15 -1.05
C GLY A 74 -14.22 0.31 -2.53
N LEU A 75 -13.20 0.21 -3.40
CA LEU A 75 -13.38 0.33 -4.85
C LEU A 75 -13.66 -1.03 -5.49
N ALA A 76 -12.88 -2.03 -5.11
CA ALA A 76 -13.04 -3.42 -5.56
C ALA A 76 -12.28 -4.35 -4.62
N GLY A 77 -12.67 -5.61 -4.57
CA GLY A 77 -11.88 -6.62 -3.86
C GLY A 77 -12.52 -8.00 -3.89
N GLU A 78 -11.67 -9.01 -3.77
CA GLU A 78 -12.02 -10.40 -3.63
C GLU A 78 -11.10 -11.02 -2.57
N VAL A 79 -11.69 -11.63 -1.54
CA VAL A 79 -10.95 -12.16 -0.39
C VAL A 79 -9.91 -13.19 -0.86
N GLY A 80 -8.65 -12.96 -0.47
CA GLY A 80 -7.54 -13.83 -0.84
C GLY A 80 -6.95 -13.56 -2.23
N GLN A 81 -7.54 -12.68 -3.04
CA GLN A 81 -7.05 -12.36 -4.38
C GLN A 81 -6.58 -10.92 -4.51
N PHE A 82 -7.44 -9.93 -4.29
CA PHE A 82 -7.05 -8.53 -4.44
C PHE A 82 -7.95 -7.59 -3.64
N VAL A 83 -7.48 -6.37 -3.42
CA VAL A 83 -8.21 -5.30 -2.75
C VAL A 83 -7.77 -3.95 -3.31
N ALA A 84 -8.73 -3.05 -3.52
CA ALA A 84 -8.50 -1.67 -3.90
C ALA A 84 -9.39 -0.76 -3.03
N VAL A 85 -8.76 0.19 -2.35
CA VAL A 85 -9.42 1.12 -1.42
C VAL A 85 -9.01 2.54 -1.76
N ALA A 86 -9.97 3.46 -1.74
CA ALA A 86 -9.73 4.89 -1.76
C ALA A 86 -10.02 5.47 -0.37
N ARG A 87 -9.13 6.35 0.11
CA ARG A 87 -9.31 7.07 1.37
C ARG A 87 -9.13 8.56 1.18
N ARG A 88 -9.87 9.35 1.94
CA ARG A 88 -9.80 10.82 1.91
C ARG A 88 -9.24 11.36 3.21
N HIS A 89 -8.37 12.34 3.11
CA HIS A 89 -7.91 13.17 4.23
C HIS A 89 -7.94 14.63 3.79
N GLY A 90 -8.80 15.44 4.42
CA GLY A 90 -9.12 16.77 3.94
C GLY A 90 -9.71 16.73 2.53
N SER A 91 -9.07 17.42 1.59
CA SER A 91 -9.45 17.43 0.17
C SER A 91 -8.72 16.40 -0.68
N GLU A 92 -7.76 15.66 -0.11
CA GLU A 92 -6.89 14.75 -0.86
C GLU A 92 -7.39 13.31 -0.81
N TRP A 93 -7.32 12.63 -1.96
CA TRP A 93 -7.67 11.23 -2.10
C TRP A 93 -6.43 10.38 -2.35
N TRP A 94 -6.37 9.26 -1.65
CA TRP A 94 -5.29 8.31 -1.66
C TRP A 94 -5.84 6.94 -2.05
N ILE A 95 -5.20 6.26 -2.98
CA ILE A 95 -5.66 4.96 -3.48
C ILE A 95 -4.56 3.93 -3.25
N GLY A 96 -4.93 2.84 -2.57
CA GLY A 96 -4.08 1.68 -2.38
C GLY A 96 -4.72 0.47 -3.03
N ALA A 97 -3.90 -0.32 -3.74
CA ALA A 97 -4.32 -1.61 -4.26
C ALA A 97 -3.24 -2.67 -4.00
N MET A 98 -3.69 -3.88 -3.69
CA MET A 98 -2.85 -5.04 -3.46
C MET A 98 -3.48 -6.26 -4.13
N THR A 99 -2.63 -7.19 -4.57
CA THR A 99 -3.03 -8.43 -5.25
C THR A 99 -2.16 -9.57 -4.77
N ASP A 100 -2.67 -10.79 -4.94
CA ASP A 100 -1.97 -12.04 -4.71
C ASP A 100 -0.89 -12.31 -5.77
N TRP A 101 -0.33 -13.53 -5.74
CA TRP A 101 0.70 -13.97 -6.68
C TRP A 101 0.18 -14.36 -8.07
N THR A 102 -1.14 -14.47 -8.26
CA THR A 102 -1.70 -14.86 -9.56
C THR A 102 -1.78 -13.68 -10.52
N GLY A 103 -1.65 -12.45 -10.00
CA GLY A 103 -1.22 -11.29 -10.77
C GLY A 103 -2.06 -11.04 -12.02
N GLY A 104 -3.37 -11.19 -11.92
CA GLY A 104 -4.28 -10.73 -12.96
C GLY A 104 -4.22 -9.21 -13.03
N ARG A 105 -3.87 -8.64 -14.19
CA ARG A 105 -4.07 -7.21 -14.45
C ARG A 105 -5.58 -6.93 -14.54
N SER A 106 -6.24 -6.80 -13.38
CA SER A 106 -7.63 -6.38 -13.32
C SER A 106 -7.70 -4.88 -13.64
N THR A 107 -7.91 -4.58 -14.92
CA THR A 107 -8.07 -3.20 -15.38
C THR A 107 -9.55 -2.86 -15.34
N SER A 108 -10.04 -2.42 -14.18
CA SER A 108 -11.38 -1.84 -14.11
C SER A 108 -11.31 -0.38 -14.57
N ARG A 109 -11.89 -0.10 -15.75
CA ARG A 109 -12.01 1.27 -16.27
C ARG A 109 -13.25 1.90 -15.66
N TRP A 110 -13.05 2.75 -14.66
CA TRP A 110 -14.11 3.53 -14.05
C TRP A 110 -14.31 4.82 -14.83
N THR A 111 -15.43 4.96 -15.55
CA THR A 111 -15.80 6.21 -16.26
C THR A 111 -16.62 7.16 -15.40
N SER A 112 -17.09 6.73 -14.22
CA SER A 112 -17.98 7.49 -13.33
C SER A 112 -17.41 7.74 -11.93
N TRP A 113 -16.26 7.16 -11.58
CA TRP A 113 -15.65 7.42 -10.28
C TRP A 113 -15.03 8.83 -10.28
N SER A 114 -15.66 9.73 -9.54
CA SER A 114 -15.09 11.02 -9.15
C SER A 114 -15.03 11.06 -7.63
N PRO A 115 -13.97 11.60 -7.02
CA PRO A 115 -13.94 11.89 -5.59
C PRO A 115 -15.17 12.69 -5.11
N ASP A 116 -15.82 13.44 -6.01
CA ASP A 116 -16.94 14.35 -5.71
C ASP A 116 -18.34 13.76 -5.98
N ASN A 117 -18.46 12.57 -6.58
CA ASN A 117 -19.75 11.98 -7.02
C ASN A 117 -20.59 11.35 -5.89
N GLY A 118 -20.44 11.84 -4.65
CA GLY A 118 -21.12 11.32 -3.45
C GLY A 118 -22.01 12.32 -2.72
N ARG A 119 -22.45 13.40 -3.38
CA ARG A 119 -23.52 14.27 -2.88
C ARG A 119 -24.85 13.93 -3.52
#